data_AF-A0A5B9DIG8-F1
#
_entry.id   AF-A0A5B9DIG8-F1
#
_cell.length_a   1.000
_cell.length_b   1.000
_cell.length_c   1.000
_cell.angle_alpha   90.00
_cell.angle_beta   90.00
_cell.angle_gamma   90.00
#
_symmetry.space_group_name_H-M   'P 1'
#
loop_
_entity.id
_entity.type
_entity.pdbx_description
1 polymer ?
#
loop_
_entity_poly.entity_id
_entity_poly.type
_entity_poly.pdbx_seq_one_letter_code
_entity_poly.pdbx_strand_id
1 'polypeptide(L)'
;MLAARYHALRDRTVRAVDRVLAEPVKIVKAGNPPFEIEATLRTGDQAGIDRSARSQAFQSTMVGVSARLHVDGAAYPGFSLSKGDRVQAIARRGAPWFEVLNTDPRQTARIIVNLTEG
;
A
#
# COMPACT_ATOMS: atom_id res chain seq x y z
N MET A 1 26.52 7.76 1.51
CA MET A 1 26.01 6.40 1.20
C MET A 1 26.09 6.21 -0.30
N LEU A 2 26.92 5.28 -0.80
CA LEU A 2 26.85 4.87 -2.20
C LEU A 2 25.54 4.10 -2.40
N ALA A 3 24.62 4.63 -3.20
CA ALA A 3 23.46 3.87 -3.64
C ALA A 3 23.97 2.61 -4.35
N ALA A 4 23.49 1.42 -3.94
CA ALA A 4 23.88 0.19 -4.61
C ALA A 4 23.54 0.29 -6.11
N ARG A 5 24.42 -0.24 -6.97
CA ARG A 5 24.46 -0.01 -8.44
C ARG A 5 23.11 -0.14 -9.16
N TYR A 6 22.15 -0.86 -8.59
CA TYR A 6 20.88 -1.22 -9.23
C TYR A 6 19.63 -0.58 -8.60
N HIS A 7 19.75 0.26 -7.56
CA HIS A 7 18.56 0.87 -6.92
C HIS A 7 17.75 1.72 -7.89
N ALA A 8 18.40 2.59 -8.65
CA ALA A 8 17.72 3.44 -9.63
C ALA A 8 16.95 2.62 -10.70
N LEU A 9 17.52 1.50 -11.15
CA LEU A 9 16.86 0.61 -12.10
C LEU A 9 15.68 -0.12 -11.46
N ARG A 10 15.87 -0.65 -10.24
CA ARG A 10 14.81 -1.30 -9.46
C ARG A 10 13.63 -0.37 -9.26
N ASP A 11 13.87 0.85 -8.75
CA ASP A 11 12.83 1.81 -8.42
C ASP A 11 12.07 2.25 -9.67
N ARG A 12 12.77 2.44 -10.79
CA ARG A 12 12.16 2.74 -12.09
C ARG A 12 11.22 1.61 -12.56
N THR A 13 11.67 0.35 -12.49
CA THR A 13 10.87 -0.80 -12.92
C THR A 13 9.65 -1.00 -12.01
N VAL A 14 9.86 -0.91 -10.70
CA VAL A 14 8.81 -0.96 -9.67
C VAL A 14 7.73 0.09 -9.94
N ARG A 15 8.13 1.36 -10.14
CA ARG A 15 7.19 2.45 -10.44
C ARG A 15 6.44 2.23 -11.76
N ALA A 16 7.12 1.72 -12.79
CA ALA A 16 6.49 1.45 -14.07
C ALA A 16 5.40 0.37 -13.93
N VAL A 17 5.68 -0.71 -13.19
CA VAL A 17 4.70 -1.76 -12.91
C VAL A 17 3.54 -1.23 -12.08
N ASP A 18 3.82 -0.46 -11.02
CA ASP A 18 2.76 0.10 -10.18
C ASP A 18 1.84 1.03 -10.94
N ARG A 19 2.38 1.84 -11.86
CA ARG A 19 1.55 2.72 -12.70
C ARG A 19 0.58 1.94 -13.58
N VAL A 20 0.98 0.77 -14.06
CA VAL A 20 0.12 -0.09 -14.90
C VAL A 20 -0.94 -0.81 -14.05
N LEU A 21 -0.61 -1.15 -12.80
CA LEU A 21 -1.50 -1.86 -11.88
C LEU A 21 -2.25 -0.93 -10.92
N ALA A 22 -2.00 0.37 -10.99
CA ALA A 22 -2.67 1.35 -10.18
C ALA A 22 -4.14 1.40 -10.58
N GLU A 23 -4.98 1.51 -9.56
CA GLU A 23 -6.38 1.82 -9.72
C GLU A 23 -6.71 3.01 -8.82
N PRO A 24 -7.77 3.77 -9.17
CA PRO A 24 -8.16 4.89 -8.36
C PRO A 24 -8.77 4.37 -7.06
N VAL A 25 -8.28 4.92 -5.94
CA VAL A 25 -8.80 4.67 -4.61
C VAL A 25 -9.14 5.98 -3.92
N LYS A 26 -10.26 5.97 -3.20
CA LYS A 26 -10.68 7.10 -2.37
C LYS A 26 -10.18 6.89 -0.95
N ILE A 27 -9.53 7.91 -0.42
CA ILE A 27 -8.99 7.97 0.93
C ILE A 27 -9.91 8.81 1.79
N VAL A 28 -10.28 8.29 2.96
CA VAL A 28 -11.05 9.00 3.97
C VAL A 28 -10.24 9.00 5.26
N LYS A 29 -9.80 10.18 5.68
CA LYS A 29 -9.09 10.39 6.95
C LYS A 29 -9.97 11.17 7.91
N ALA A 30 -9.87 10.89 9.21
CA ALA A 30 -10.57 11.69 10.20
C ALA A 30 -10.17 13.17 10.11
N GLY A 31 -11.15 14.07 10.09
CA GLY A 31 -10.94 15.52 10.08
C GLY A 31 -10.39 16.11 8.76
N ASN A 32 -10.24 15.32 7.70
CA ASN A 32 -9.80 15.80 6.39
C ASN A 32 -10.87 15.51 5.32
N PRO A 33 -11.01 16.37 4.29
CA PRO A 33 -11.86 16.05 3.16
C PRO A 33 -11.35 14.78 2.45
N PRO A 34 -12.24 13.89 1.99
CA PRO A 34 -11.84 12.75 1.19
C PRO A 34 -11.11 13.17 -0.08
N PHE A 35 -10.12 12.40 -0.49
CA PHE A 35 -9.37 12.64 -1.72
C PHE A 35 -9.06 11.33 -2.43
N GLU A 36 -8.74 11.40 -3.71
CA GLU A 36 -8.48 10.23 -4.55
C GLU A 36 -7.02 10.17 -4.96
N ILE A 37 -6.49 8.95 -5.05
CA ILE A 37 -5.13 8.68 -5.53
C ILE A 37 -5.12 7.46 -6.45
N GLU A 38 -4.10 7.38 -7.29
CA GLU A 38 -3.79 6.18 -8.07
C GLU A 38 -2.81 5.32 -7.28
N ALA A 39 -3.24 4.12 -6.88
CA ALA A 39 -2.42 3.23 -6.08
C ALA A 39 -2.71 1.77 -6.40
N THR A 40 -1.72 0.90 -6.21
CA THR A 40 -1.91 -0.54 -6.47
C THR A 40 -2.50 -1.20 -5.23
N LEU A 41 -3.75 -1.65 -5.31
CA LEU A 41 -4.41 -2.41 -4.25
C LEU A 41 -4.38 -3.91 -4.54
N ARG A 42 -3.81 -4.69 -3.62
CA ARG A 42 -3.72 -6.15 -3.70
C ARG A 42 -4.61 -6.76 -2.62
N THR A 43 -5.43 -7.73 -2.99
CA THR A 43 -6.38 -8.42 -2.08
C THR A 43 -6.10 -9.92 -2.03
N GLY A 44 -6.44 -10.60 -0.94
CA GLY A 44 -6.31 -12.07 -0.78
C GLY A 44 -4.87 -12.57 -0.57
N ASP A 45 -4.57 -13.80 -1.01
CA ASP A 45 -3.25 -14.47 -0.83
C ASP A 45 -2.05 -13.65 -1.37
N GLN A 46 -2.30 -12.74 -2.31
CA GLN A 46 -1.29 -11.82 -2.85
C GLN A 46 -0.88 -10.72 -1.87
N ALA A 47 -1.67 -10.46 -0.83
CA ALA A 47 -1.33 -9.59 0.29
C ALA A 47 -0.41 -10.31 1.31
N GLY A 48 -0.06 -11.58 1.14
CA GLY A 48 0.83 -12.34 2.04
C GLY A 48 2.26 -12.59 1.51
N ILE A 49 2.53 -12.38 0.22
CA ILE A 49 3.80 -12.82 -0.39
C ILE A 49 4.87 -11.71 -0.30
N ASP A 50 5.37 -11.45 0.91
CA ASP A 50 6.68 -10.80 1.10
C ASP A 50 7.67 -11.85 1.62
N ARG A 51 8.22 -12.67 0.72
CA ARG A 51 9.25 -13.69 1.06
C ARG A 51 10.61 -13.06 1.48
N SER A 52 10.73 -11.74 1.48
CA SER A 52 11.95 -11.01 1.86
C SER A 52 12.06 -10.68 3.35
N ALA A 53 10.98 -10.80 4.14
CA ALA A 53 11.02 -10.52 5.57
C ALA A 53 11.27 -11.80 6.38
N ARG A 54 12.54 -12.10 6.64
CA ARG A 54 12.96 -13.10 7.63
C ARG A 54 12.57 -12.65 9.04
N SER A 55 11.36 -12.95 9.49
CA SER A 55 11.06 -13.22 10.90
C SER A 55 9.68 -13.90 11.05
N GLN A 56 9.67 -15.08 11.65
CA GLN A 56 8.43 -15.78 12.05
C GLN A 56 7.53 -14.92 12.96
N ALA A 57 8.11 -13.92 13.64
CA ALA A 57 7.37 -12.98 14.48
C ALA A 57 6.45 -12.02 13.70
N PHE A 58 6.67 -11.78 12.41
CA PHE A 58 5.80 -10.93 11.58
C PHE A 58 4.64 -11.71 10.96
N GLN A 59 4.75 -13.05 10.87
CA GLN A 59 3.69 -13.92 10.36
C GLN A 59 2.49 -14.03 11.32
N SER A 60 2.72 -13.90 12.64
CA SER A 60 1.67 -14.05 13.65
C SER A 60 0.74 -12.84 13.77
N THR A 61 1.10 -11.65 13.25
CA THR A 61 0.24 -10.46 13.24
C THR A 61 -0.63 -10.33 11.98
N MET A 62 -0.51 -11.25 11.01
CA MET A 62 -1.23 -11.23 9.73
C MET A 62 -2.62 -11.89 9.78
N VAL A 63 -3.10 -12.33 10.95
CA VAL A 63 -4.48 -12.77 11.12
C VAL A 63 -5.39 -11.54 11.00
N GLY A 64 -5.94 -11.30 9.80
CA GLY A 64 -6.85 -10.17 9.52
C GLY A 64 -6.37 -9.18 8.45
N VAL A 65 -5.17 -9.34 7.87
CA VAL A 65 -4.78 -8.55 6.69
C VAL A 65 -5.43 -9.17 5.46
N SER A 66 -6.47 -8.53 4.93
CA SER A 66 -7.16 -8.97 3.71
C SER A 66 -6.61 -8.29 2.45
N ALA A 67 -5.94 -7.14 2.61
CA ALA A 67 -5.45 -6.35 1.49
C ALA A 67 -4.19 -5.52 1.81
N ARG A 68 -3.46 -5.13 0.78
CA ARG A 68 -2.33 -4.19 0.83
C ARG A 68 -2.47 -3.12 -0.24
N LEU A 69 -2.30 -1.86 0.17
CA LEU A 69 -2.18 -0.72 -0.73
C LEU A 69 -0.71 -0.36 -0.89
N HIS A 70 -0.23 -0.27 -2.13
CA HIS A 70 1.10 0.23 -2.45
C HIS A 70 0.97 1.62 -3.07
N VAL A 71 1.56 2.62 -2.41
CA VAL A 71 1.56 4.01 -2.85
C VAL A 71 2.98 4.39 -3.25
N ASP A 72 3.14 5.01 -4.43
CA ASP A 72 4.42 5.57 -4.85
C ASP A 72 4.73 6.81 -3.99
N GLY A 73 5.68 6.67 -3.07
CA GLY A 73 6.06 7.75 -2.16
C GLY A 73 6.68 8.96 -2.85
N ALA A 74 7.18 8.81 -4.08
CA ALA A 74 7.67 9.94 -4.86
C ALA A 74 6.55 10.70 -5.57
N ALA A 75 5.46 10.01 -5.95
CA ALA A 75 4.27 10.65 -6.52
C ALA A 75 3.44 11.36 -5.43
N TYR A 76 3.43 10.79 -4.23
CA TYR A 76 2.69 11.31 -3.07
C TYR A 76 3.63 11.58 -1.89
N PRO A 77 4.47 12.62 -1.96
CA PRO A 77 5.39 12.95 -0.88
C PRO A 77 4.62 13.32 0.39
N GLY A 78 5.04 12.76 1.53
CA GLY A 78 4.37 12.98 2.81
C GLY A 78 3.04 12.23 2.99
N PHE A 79 2.67 11.37 2.03
CA PHE A 79 1.51 10.50 2.18
C PHE A 79 1.65 9.64 3.43
N SER A 80 0.61 9.64 4.25
CA SER A 80 0.52 8.83 5.45
C SER A 80 -0.92 8.46 5.70
N LEU A 81 -1.13 7.20 6.08
CA LEU A 81 -2.40 6.71 6.60
C LEU A 81 -2.16 6.16 8.01
N SER A 82 -3.13 6.42 8.86
CA SER A 82 -3.15 5.97 10.24
C SER A 82 -4.21 4.90 10.44
N LYS A 83 -4.05 4.08 11.48
CA LYS A 83 -5.06 3.09 11.85
C LYS A 83 -6.43 3.75 12.02
N GLY A 84 -7.47 3.16 11.43
CA GLY A 84 -8.85 3.69 11.44
C GLY A 84 -9.19 4.62 10.27
N ASP A 85 -8.20 5.07 9.49
CA ASP A 85 -8.47 5.68 8.18
C ASP A 85 -9.08 4.61 7.23
N ARG A 86 -9.84 5.05 6.24
CA ARG A 86 -10.54 4.15 5.30
C ARG A 86 -10.10 4.37 3.86
N VAL A 87 -10.08 3.28 3.11
CA VAL A 87 -9.74 3.24 1.68
C VAL A 87 -10.90 2.58 0.94
N GLN A 88 -11.36 3.20 -0.14
CA GLN A 88 -12.40 2.64 -1.01
C GLN A 88 -11.83 2.39 -2.41
N ALA A 89 -12.00 1.17 -2.93
CA ALA A 89 -11.60 0.84 -4.30
C ALA A 89 -12.72 1.22 -5.29
N ILE A 90 -12.76 2.49 -5.69
CA ILE A 90 -13.90 3.06 -6.43
C ILE A 90 -14.09 2.46 -7.83
N ALA A 91 -13.02 1.97 -8.46
CA ALA A 91 -13.09 1.31 -9.77
C ALA A 91 -13.58 -0.15 -9.70
N ARG A 92 -13.60 -0.77 -8.51
CA ARG A 92 -14.04 -2.16 -8.35
C ARG A 92 -15.55 -2.25 -8.20
N ARG A 93 -16.13 -3.35 -8.68
CA ARG A 93 -17.57 -3.64 -8.51
C ARG A 93 -17.95 -3.63 -7.03
N GLY A 94 -18.98 -2.85 -6.69
CA GLY A 94 -19.45 -2.70 -5.30
C GLY A 94 -18.65 -1.69 -4.47
N ALA A 95 -17.59 -1.09 -5.04
CA ALA A 95 -16.74 -0.10 -4.40
C ALA A 95 -16.35 -0.47 -2.96
N PRO A 96 -15.67 -1.62 -2.76
CA PRO A 96 -15.42 -2.19 -1.45
C PRO A 96 -14.59 -1.24 -0.58
N TRP A 97 -14.89 -1.28 0.71
CA TRP A 97 -14.21 -0.52 1.73
C TRP A 97 -13.18 -1.38 2.46
N PHE A 98 -12.11 -0.73 2.85
CA PHE A 98 -11.04 -1.30 3.63
C PHE A 98 -10.67 -0.33 4.75
N GLU A 99 -10.33 -0.88 5.91
CA GLU A 99 -9.82 -0.12 7.04
C GLU A 99 -8.30 -0.31 7.15
N VAL A 100 -7.60 0.79 7.43
CA VAL A 100 -6.16 0.78 7.63
C VAL A 100 -5.82 0.12 8.97
N LEU A 101 -5.01 -0.93 8.91
CA LEU A 101 -4.47 -1.60 10.10
C LEU A 101 -3.16 -0.95 10.54
N ASN A 102 -2.22 -0.81 9.60
CA ASN A 102 -0.93 -0.17 9.83
C ASN A 102 -0.29 0.26 8.50
N THR A 103 0.72 1.12 8.59
CA THR A 103 1.49 1.63 7.45
C THR A 103 2.98 1.36 7.69
N ASP A 104 3.65 0.79 6.70
CA ASP A 104 5.11 0.62 6.69
C ASP A 104 5.75 1.61 5.70
N PRO A 105 6.35 2.71 6.20
CA PRO A 105 7.04 3.70 5.37
C PRO A 105 8.50 3.31 5.05
N ARG A 106 9.01 2.20 5.59
CA ARG A 106 10.45 1.85 5.51
C ARG A 106 10.86 1.27 4.16
N GLN A 107 9.93 1.06 3.24
CA GLN A 107 10.23 0.54 1.91
C GLN A 107 10.68 1.67 0.97
N THR A 108 11.88 1.54 0.41
CA THR A 108 12.66 2.62 -0.22
C THR A 108 11.97 3.34 -1.39
N ALA A 109 10.99 2.71 -2.05
CA ALA A 109 10.27 3.28 -3.20
C ALA A 109 8.74 3.30 -3.03
N ARG A 110 8.19 2.66 -2.00
CA ARG A 110 6.74 2.49 -1.80
C ARG A 110 6.38 2.69 -0.35
N ILE A 111 5.23 3.30 -0.11
CA ILE A 111 4.57 3.24 1.18
C ILE A 111 3.60 2.05 1.09
N ILE A 112 3.76 1.08 2.00
CA ILE A 112 2.87 -0.10 2.07
C ILE A 112 1.88 0.11 3.20
N VAL A 113 0.60 0.01 2.90
CA VAL A 113 -0.48 0.10 3.89
C VAL A 113 -1.14 -1.26 3.97
N ASN A 114 -1.14 -1.85 5.16
CA ASN A 114 -1.85 -3.09 5.43
C ASN A 114 -3.30 -2.77 5.80
N LEU A 115 -4.22 -3.50 5.19
CA LEU A 115 -5.65 -3.24 5.24
C LEU A 115 -6.41 -4.49 5.69
N THR A 116 -7.54 -4.26 6.36
CA THR A 116 -8.57 -5.28 6.63
C THR A 116 -9.83 -4.96 5.84
N GLU A 117 -10.64 -5.97 5.58
CA GLU A 117 -12.02 -5.79 5.15
C GLU A 117 -12.79 -5.13 6.29
N GLY A 118 -13.66 -4.20 5.92
CA GLY A 118 -14.50 -3.42 6.84
C GLY A 118 -15.94 -3.33 6.36
#